data_AF-A0A953M976-F1
#
_entry.id   AF-A0A953M976-F1
#
_cell.length_a   1.000
_cell.length_b   1.000
_cell.length_c   1.000
_cell.angle_alpha   90.00
_cell.angle_beta   90.00
_cell.angle_gamma   90.00
#
_symmetry.space_group_name_H-M   'P 1'
#
loop_
_entity.id
_entity.type
_entity.pdbx_description
1 polymer ?
#
loop_
_entity_poly.entity_id
_entity_poly.type
_entity_poly.pdbx_seq_one_letter_code
_entity_poly.pdbx_strand_id
1 'polypeptide(L)'
;VQEFGHSESAQARAAWRLLELKVPTLLLSGSIMNGYASSLFPASWATSPAFRNLFDRTEQERFIDQFGYRRMSITYSEDRQVRTAPAEFGSMSDALMNAGNGIRVQEAPGVTPHFLVRHLLPVAIPMHKADLDEALPDLAEHRVALALETPQDRTLLDNYNALVKMTLERIHDDMESEGRRGALWGAFTQLVFAPELFAEDCGPYQVKYPPRLEEAIVAEAPALPADYHTPKERWLLETVTSELAAHRPCIVFVQCSGHGLFLDRLTRLLDSVAPDGVVFLDATRVDAKRRKQWIDRHVVAAQKKVLIVQPKAIQTGLNNLVRFKTAIWYQIPDYN
;
A
#
# COMPACT_ATOMS: atom_id res chain seq x y z
N VAL A 1 -0.61 18.26 -0.54
CA VAL A 1 0.42 18.46 -1.61
C VAL A 1 0.70 17.19 -2.40
N GLN A 2 0.84 16.04 -1.73
CA GLN A 2 1.11 14.75 -2.39
C GLN A 2 0.06 14.37 -3.46
N GLU A 3 -1.22 14.69 -3.24
CA GLU A 3 -2.30 14.50 -4.23
C GLU A 3 -2.09 15.28 -5.55
N PHE A 4 -1.23 16.31 -5.54
CA PHE A 4 -0.86 17.11 -6.71
C PHE A 4 0.53 16.75 -7.29
N GLY A 5 1.15 15.68 -6.80
CA GLY A 5 2.49 15.25 -7.20
C GLY A 5 2.59 14.76 -8.66
N HIS A 6 1.46 14.40 -9.27
CA HIS A 6 1.39 14.10 -10.70
C HIS A 6 0.96 15.34 -11.49
N SER A 7 1.89 15.91 -12.26
CA SER A 7 1.73 17.13 -13.04
C SER A 7 0.59 17.08 -14.07
N GLU A 8 0.25 15.88 -14.56
CA GLU A 8 -0.81 15.65 -15.55
C GLU A 8 -2.20 15.45 -14.93
N SER A 9 -2.29 15.22 -13.62
CA SER A 9 -3.57 15.01 -12.96
C SER A 9 -4.46 16.26 -13.08
N ALA A 10 -5.77 16.04 -13.31
CA ALA A 10 -6.73 17.14 -13.44
C ALA A 10 -6.76 18.02 -12.19
N GLN A 11 -6.61 17.40 -11.01
CA GLN A 11 -6.54 18.08 -9.72
C GLN A 11 -5.31 18.97 -9.60
N ALA A 12 -4.11 18.47 -9.96
CA ALA A 12 -2.89 19.28 -9.95
C ALA A 12 -3.01 20.46 -10.91
N ARG A 13 -3.48 20.24 -12.14
CA ARG A 13 -3.65 21.31 -13.13
C ARG A 13 -4.62 22.41 -12.65
N ALA A 14 -5.72 22.02 -12.01
CA ALA A 14 -6.67 22.97 -11.43
C ALA A 14 -6.03 23.76 -10.27
N ALA A 15 -5.37 23.07 -9.34
CA ALA A 15 -4.69 23.70 -8.20
C ALA A 15 -3.62 24.70 -8.64
N TRP A 16 -2.79 24.35 -9.63
CA TRP A 16 -1.74 25.22 -10.14
C TRP A 16 -2.29 26.47 -10.85
N ARG A 17 -3.41 26.35 -11.58
CA ARG A 17 -4.11 27.51 -12.14
C ARG A 17 -4.67 28.43 -11.06
N LEU A 18 -5.14 27.88 -9.94
CA LEU A 18 -5.60 28.69 -8.81
C LEU A 18 -4.44 29.45 -8.16
N LEU A 19 -3.25 28.85 -8.05
CA LEU A 19 -2.05 29.55 -7.56
C LEU A 19 -1.63 30.71 -8.47
N GLU A 20 -1.82 30.59 -9.78
CA GLU A 20 -1.52 31.67 -10.74
C GLU A 20 -2.40 32.92 -10.56
N LEU A 21 -3.55 32.81 -9.88
CA LEU A 21 -4.42 33.95 -9.56
C LEU A 21 -3.79 34.91 -8.53
N LYS A 22 -2.60 34.61 -8.00
CA LYS A 22 -1.85 35.42 -7.03
C LYS A 22 -2.62 35.71 -5.74
N VAL A 23 -3.56 34.84 -5.40
CA VAL A 23 -4.26 34.88 -4.11
C VAL A 23 -3.35 34.23 -3.05
N PRO A 24 -3.21 34.81 -1.85
CA PRO A 24 -2.47 34.17 -0.77
C PRO A 24 -2.97 32.75 -0.53
N THR A 25 -2.10 31.75 -0.73
CA THR A 25 -2.47 30.34 -0.67
C THR A 25 -1.49 29.58 0.22
N LEU A 26 -2.03 28.78 1.14
CA LEU A 26 -1.25 27.87 1.98
C LEU A 26 -1.50 26.44 1.52
N LEU A 27 -0.41 25.72 1.21
CA LEU A 27 -0.47 24.31 0.88
C LEU A 27 -0.15 23.48 2.12
N LEU A 28 -1.05 22.56 2.47
CA LEU A 28 -0.89 21.67 3.62
C LEU A 28 -0.64 20.23 3.15
N SER A 29 0.25 19.54 3.85
CA SER A 29 0.58 18.13 3.59
C SER A 29 1.18 17.48 4.83
N GLY A 30 0.79 16.24 5.13
CA GLY A 30 1.44 15.44 6.18
C GLY A 30 2.77 14.81 5.73
N SER A 31 2.93 14.59 4.43
CA SER A 31 4.20 14.26 3.77
C SER A 31 4.31 15.05 2.47
N ILE A 32 5.52 15.46 2.10
CA ILE A 32 5.76 16.27 0.90
C ILE A 32 6.12 15.45 -0.34
N MET A 33 6.67 14.24 -0.16
CA MET A 33 7.10 13.36 -1.26
C MET A 33 6.57 11.93 -1.08
N ASN A 34 6.47 11.21 -2.19
CA ASN A 34 6.17 9.77 -2.23
C ASN A 34 7.44 8.89 -2.20
N GLY A 35 8.54 9.43 -1.68
CA GLY A 35 9.85 8.78 -1.69
C GLY A 35 10.71 9.11 -2.90
N TYR A 36 10.15 9.64 -4.00
CA TYR A 36 10.90 10.01 -5.20
C TYR A 36 11.01 11.53 -5.35
N ALA A 37 12.15 12.00 -5.86
CA ALA A 37 12.38 13.43 -6.09
C ALA A 37 11.41 13.98 -7.14
N SER A 38 11.10 13.20 -8.18
CA SER A 38 10.13 13.54 -9.22
C SER A 38 8.81 14.09 -8.68
N SER A 39 8.30 13.55 -7.55
CA SER A 39 7.05 14.00 -6.92
C SER A 39 7.10 15.44 -6.37
N LEU A 40 8.29 15.95 -6.06
CA LEU A 40 8.49 17.30 -5.53
C LEU A 40 8.47 18.36 -6.63
N PHE A 41 8.78 17.98 -7.86
CA PHE A 41 8.99 18.92 -8.96
C PHE A 41 7.74 19.76 -9.27
N PRO A 42 6.52 19.18 -9.44
CA PRO A 42 5.35 19.97 -9.82
C PRO A 42 4.95 20.98 -8.75
N ALA A 43 5.01 20.58 -7.47
CA ALA A 43 4.69 21.46 -6.35
C ALA A 43 5.72 22.58 -6.19
N SER A 44 7.01 22.27 -6.37
CA SER A 44 8.09 23.27 -6.27
C SER A 44 7.99 24.30 -7.38
N TRP A 45 7.69 23.86 -8.61
CA TRP A 45 7.48 24.75 -9.75
C TRP A 45 6.25 25.64 -9.56
N ALA A 46 5.16 25.10 -9.02
CA ALA A 46 3.93 25.89 -8.83
C ALA A 46 4.04 26.92 -7.69
N THR A 47 4.80 26.63 -6.64
CA THR A 47 4.87 27.45 -5.42
C THR A 47 6.01 28.46 -5.40
N SER A 48 7.17 28.12 -5.96
CA SER A 48 8.39 28.93 -5.85
C SER A 48 8.72 29.64 -7.16
N PRO A 49 8.62 30.99 -7.22
CA PRO A 49 9.08 31.75 -8.38
C PRO A 49 10.58 31.54 -8.66
N ALA A 50 11.39 31.41 -7.61
CA ALA A 50 12.83 31.15 -7.75
C ALA A 50 13.10 29.80 -8.42
N PHE A 51 12.28 28.79 -8.13
CA PHE A 51 12.40 27.49 -8.78
C PHE A 51 11.99 27.54 -10.26
N ARG A 52 10.96 28.32 -10.61
CA ARG A 52 10.54 28.55 -12.02
C ARG A 52 11.60 29.26 -12.86
N ASN A 53 12.44 30.08 -12.24
CA ASN A 53 13.56 30.71 -12.94
C ASN A 53 14.73 29.73 -13.21
N LEU A 54 14.76 28.60 -12.51
CA LEU A 54 15.80 27.59 -12.66
C LEU A 54 15.37 26.49 -13.62
N PHE A 55 14.13 26.02 -13.55
CA PHE A 55 13.62 24.91 -14.34
C PHE A 55 12.36 25.30 -15.12
N ASP A 56 12.33 24.91 -16.40
CA ASP A 56 11.10 24.91 -17.17
C ASP A 56 10.18 23.76 -16.73
N ARG A 57 8.88 23.91 -17.00
CA ARG A 57 7.84 22.97 -16.54
C ARG A 57 8.05 21.52 -17.00
N THR A 58 8.80 21.31 -18.09
CA THR A 58 9.08 20.00 -18.68
C THR A 58 10.43 19.41 -18.26
N GLU A 59 11.24 20.15 -17.50
CA GLU A 59 12.62 19.76 -17.16
C GLU A 59 12.71 18.92 -15.89
N GLN A 60 11.74 18.02 -15.70
CA GLN A 60 11.71 17.14 -14.53
C GLN A 60 12.91 16.19 -14.48
N GLU A 61 13.34 15.64 -15.62
CA GLU A 61 14.52 14.75 -15.67
C GLU A 61 15.81 15.45 -15.27
N ARG A 62 16.01 16.70 -15.72
CA ARG A 62 17.19 17.50 -15.33
C ARG A 62 17.19 17.80 -13.83
N PHE A 63 16.01 18.02 -13.26
CA PHE A 63 15.86 18.16 -11.82
C PHE A 63 16.22 16.85 -11.08
N ILE A 64 15.76 15.69 -11.56
CA ILE A 64 16.10 14.39 -10.98
C ILE A 64 17.61 14.14 -11.08
N ASP A 65 18.26 14.50 -12.19
CA ASP A 65 19.72 14.40 -12.35
C ASP A 65 20.48 15.25 -11.34
N GLN A 66 19.99 16.46 -11.07
CA GLN A 66 20.68 17.41 -10.21
C GLN A 66 20.42 17.17 -8.72
N PHE A 67 19.20 16.75 -8.37
CA PHE A 67 18.73 16.72 -6.99
C PHE A 67 18.17 15.39 -6.53
N GLY A 68 17.86 14.46 -7.43
CA GLY A 68 17.41 13.11 -7.10
C GLY A 68 18.55 12.11 -7.03
N TYR A 69 18.21 10.86 -6.75
CA TYR A 69 19.14 9.73 -6.87
C TYR A 69 18.75 8.88 -8.07
N ARG A 70 19.74 8.24 -8.71
CA ARG A 70 19.49 7.26 -9.78
C ARG A 70 20.15 5.93 -9.45
N ARG A 71 19.41 4.85 -9.64
CA ARG A 71 19.92 3.48 -9.57
C ARG A 71 20.34 3.05 -10.97
N MET A 72 21.59 2.65 -11.11
CA MET A 72 22.12 2.06 -12.34
C MET A 72 22.24 0.55 -12.16
N SER A 73 21.51 -0.20 -12.97
CA SER A 73 21.66 -1.66 -13.05
C SER A 73 22.48 -1.99 -14.30
N ILE A 74 23.61 -2.66 -14.11
CA ILE A 74 24.51 -3.11 -15.19
C ILE A 74 24.41 -4.62 -15.25
N THR A 75 23.91 -5.16 -16.36
CA THR A 75 23.91 -6.60 -16.60
C THR A 75 25.21 -6.99 -17.30
N TYR A 76 26.09 -7.70 -16.60
CA TYR A 76 27.26 -8.32 -17.21
C TYR A 76 26.83 -9.65 -17.85
N SER A 77 27.01 -9.79 -19.17
CA SER A 77 27.02 -11.10 -19.84
C SER A 77 28.45 -11.40 -20.25
N GLU A 78 28.94 -12.59 -19.94
CA GLU A 78 30.34 -12.99 -20.21
C GLU A 78 30.65 -13.11 -21.72
N ASP A 79 29.65 -12.99 -22.60
CA ASP A 79 29.74 -13.53 -23.96
C ASP A 79 29.42 -12.54 -25.11
N ARG A 80 29.44 -11.21 -24.90
CA ARG A 80 29.28 -10.28 -26.04
C ARG A 80 30.23 -9.08 -26.01
N GLN A 81 31.07 -9.05 -27.04
CA GLN A 81 31.70 -7.83 -27.56
C GLN A 81 30.66 -6.72 -27.68
N VAL A 82 30.98 -5.56 -27.09
CA VAL A 82 30.21 -4.33 -27.20
C VAL A 82 30.16 -3.90 -28.67
N ARG A 83 29.09 -4.30 -29.37
CA ARG A 83 28.75 -3.77 -30.70
C ARG A 83 27.70 -2.69 -30.52
N THR A 84 28.05 -1.48 -30.97
CA THR A 84 27.15 -0.33 -31.10
C THR A 84 26.07 -0.70 -32.12
N ALA A 85 24.88 -1.05 -31.65
CA ALA A 85 23.70 -1.24 -32.49
C ALA A 85 22.79 0.00 -32.37
N PRO A 86 22.18 0.48 -33.47
CA PRO A 86 21.22 1.58 -33.43
C PRO A 86 19.94 1.15 -32.72
N ALA A 87 19.22 2.14 -32.15
CA ALA A 87 18.01 1.94 -31.36
C ALA A 87 16.95 1.12 -32.13
N GLU A 88 16.56 -0.02 -31.56
CA GLU A 88 15.41 -0.80 -32.02
C GLU A 88 14.21 -0.56 -31.10
N PHE A 89 13.01 -0.54 -31.71
CA PHE A 89 11.75 -0.51 -30.99
C PHE A 89 11.58 -1.79 -30.17
N GLY A 90 11.05 -1.65 -28.95
CA GLY A 90 10.68 -2.81 -28.14
C GLY A 90 9.62 -3.63 -28.87
N SER A 91 9.80 -4.96 -28.91
CA SER A 91 8.89 -5.86 -29.64
C SER A 91 7.43 -5.86 -29.13
N MET A 92 7.12 -5.19 -28.02
CA MET A 92 5.82 -5.23 -27.33
C MET A 92 5.40 -3.88 -26.66
N SER A 93 5.96 -2.73 -27.06
CA SER A 93 5.53 -1.39 -26.60
C SER A 93 6.20 -0.27 -27.44
N ASP A 94 5.47 0.81 -27.75
CA ASP A 94 5.97 2.05 -28.37
C ASP A 94 6.99 2.84 -27.51
N ALA A 95 7.47 2.25 -26.41
CA ALA A 95 8.55 2.82 -25.62
C ALA A 95 9.88 2.73 -26.39
N LEU A 96 10.47 3.89 -26.71
CA LEU A 96 11.86 4.01 -27.15
C LEU A 96 12.78 3.48 -26.04
N MET A 97 13.16 2.21 -26.14
CA MET A 97 14.23 1.67 -25.31
C MET A 97 15.55 2.15 -25.89
N ASN A 98 16.29 2.96 -25.13
CA ASN A 98 17.72 3.14 -25.36
C ASN A 98 18.41 1.79 -25.09
N ALA A 99 18.41 0.91 -26.08
CA ALA A 99 19.09 -0.38 -26.08
C ALA A 99 20.61 -0.21 -26.30
N GLY A 100 21.23 0.71 -25.55
CA GLY A 100 22.68 0.88 -25.51
C GLY A 100 23.22 0.41 -24.17
N ASN A 101 23.94 -0.71 -24.16
CA ASN A 101 24.87 -1.17 -23.11
C ASN A 101 24.31 -1.96 -21.90
N GLY A 102 23.05 -2.38 -21.88
CA GLY A 102 22.55 -3.15 -20.72
C GLY A 102 22.55 -2.35 -19.40
N ILE A 103 22.72 -1.03 -19.50
CA ILE A 103 22.68 -0.07 -18.42
C ILE A 103 21.24 0.42 -18.31
N ARG A 104 20.51 -0.04 -17.30
CA ARG A 104 19.19 0.50 -16.97
C ARG A 104 19.35 1.53 -15.86
N VAL A 105 19.10 2.79 -16.19
CA VAL A 105 19.07 3.89 -15.22
C VAL A 105 17.62 4.13 -14.83
N GLN A 106 17.34 4.04 -13.52
CA GLN A 106 16.02 4.30 -12.94
C GLN A 106 16.16 5.33 -11.81
N GLU A 107 15.11 6.09 -11.54
CA GLU A 107 15.07 6.93 -10.34
C GLU A 107 15.17 6.05 -9.09
N ALA A 108 15.98 6.48 -8.12
CA ALA A 108 16.08 5.87 -6.80
C ALA A 108 15.41 6.78 -5.76
N PRO A 109 14.86 6.20 -4.67
CA PRO A 109 14.22 7.00 -3.63
C PRO A 109 15.18 8.00 -2.97
N GLY A 110 14.67 9.20 -2.70
CA GLY A 110 15.34 10.26 -1.95
C GLY A 110 15.59 11.53 -2.76
N VAL A 111 15.96 12.59 -2.05
CA VAL A 111 16.37 13.87 -2.60
C VAL A 111 17.65 14.34 -1.89
N THR A 112 18.49 15.08 -2.59
CA THR A 112 19.70 15.66 -2.03
C THR A 112 19.39 16.71 -0.96
N PRO A 113 20.19 16.80 0.12
CA PRO A 113 20.02 17.84 1.14
C PRO A 113 20.09 19.27 0.58
N HIS A 114 20.82 19.47 -0.53
CA HIS A 114 20.96 20.75 -1.19
C HIS A 114 19.61 21.32 -1.65
N PHE A 115 18.74 20.46 -2.21
CA PHE A 115 17.39 20.85 -2.59
C PHE A 115 16.58 21.34 -1.39
N LEU A 116 16.66 20.62 -0.27
CA LEU A 116 15.89 20.94 0.94
C LEU A 116 16.24 22.35 1.43
N VAL A 117 17.52 22.65 1.60
CA VAL A 117 18.00 23.94 2.13
C VAL A 117 17.72 25.09 1.16
N ARG A 118 17.97 24.89 -0.13
CA ARG A 118 17.92 25.99 -1.11
C ARG A 118 16.53 26.25 -1.67
N HIS A 119 15.69 25.23 -1.81
CA HIS A 119 14.42 25.34 -2.52
C HIS A 119 13.22 25.08 -1.65
N LEU A 120 13.32 24.16 -0.67
CA LEU A 120 12.16 23.78 0.13
C LEU A 120 11.97 24.65 1.37
N LEU A 121 12.96 24.75 2.24
CA LEU A 121 12.88 25.51 3.50
C LEU A 121 12.49 27.00 3.32
N PRO A 122 12.85 27.70 2.23
CA PRO A 122 12.41 29.08 2.01
C PRO A 122 10.90 29.24 1.76
N VAL A 123 10.20 28.17 1.38
CA VAL A 123 8.78 28.21 0.99
C VAL A 123 7.90 27.25 1.80
N ALA A 124 8.49 26.48 2.71
CA ALA A 124 7.80 25.49 3.53
C ALA A 124 8.25 25.58 4.98
N ILE A 125 7.30 25.40 5.90
CA ILE A 125 7.55 25.30 7.33
C ILE A 125 7.39 23.82 7.71
N PRO A 126 8.48 23.05 7.83
CA PRO A 126 8.39 21.70 8.36
C PRO A 126 8.07 21.78 9.86
N MET A 127 7.13 20.96 10.31
CA MET A 127 6.85 20.76 11.73
C MET A 127 7.07 19.29 12.04
N HIS A 128 7.94 18.99 13.01
CA HIS A 128 8.06 17.64 13.51
C HIS A 128 7.11 17.42 14.68
N LYS A 129 6.60 16.19 14.83
CA LYS A 129 5.78 15.83 15.99
C LYS A 129 6.54 16.00 17.32
N ALA A 130 7.86 15.83 17.30
CA ALA A 130 8.72 16.05 18.46
C ALA A 130 8.73 17.52 18.92
N ASP A 131 8.44 18.47 18.01
CA ASP A 131 8.39 19.90 18.34
C ASP A 131 7.06 20.31 19.02
N LEU A 132 6.10 19.39 19.11
CA LEU A 132 4.76 19.63 19.70
C LEU A 132 4.68 19.35 21.23
N ASP A 133 5.83 19.12 21.89
CA ASP A 133 6.03 18.95 23.35
C ASP A 133 5.28 17.77 24.02
N GLU A 134 5.43 17.60 25.35
CA GLU A 134 4.91 16.56 26.28
C GLU A 134 3.42 16.12 26.14
N ALA A 135 2.65 16.71 25.22
CA ALA A 135 1.21 16.47 25.06
C ALA A 135 0.85 15.20 24.27
N LEU A 136 1.82 14.57 23.57
CA LEU A 136 1.56 13.34 22.80
C LEU A 136 1.83 12.09 23.64
N PRO A 137 0.91 11.10 23.65
CA PRO A 137 1.15 9.83 24.32
C PRO A 137 2.29 9.06 23.65
N ASP A 138 3.00 8.24 24.44
CA ASP A 138 4.04 7.35 23.93
C ASP A 138 3.51 6.46 22.81
N LEU A 139 4.27 6.40 21.71
CA LEU A 139 3.99 5.55 20.57
C LEU A 139 5.09 4.48 20.45
N ALA A 140 4.69 3.22 20.56
CA ALA A 140 5.56 2.08 20.31
C ALA A 140 5.07 1.32 19.07
N GLU A 141 5.99 1.02 18.15
CA GLU A 141 5.74 0.15 17.00
C GLU A 141 6.43 -1.20 17.23
N HIS A 142 5.66 -2.28 17.13
CA HIS A 142 6.17 -3.64 17.30
C HIS A 142 5.91 -4.46 16.05
N ARG A 143 6.95 -5.13 15.54
CA ARG A 143 6.83 -6.15 14.51
C ARG A 143 6.89 -7.51 15.19
N VAL A 144 5.81 -8.26 15.08
CA VAL A 144 5.71 -9.59 15.70
C VAL A 144 5.93 -10.65 14.62
N ALA A 145 7.03 -11.41 14.75
CA ALA A 145 7.22 -12.62 13.98
C ALA A 145 6.44 -13.76 14.65
N LEU A 146 5.63 -14.46 13.87
CA LEU A 146 4.80 -15.56 14.36
C LEU A 146 5.50 -16.89 14.10
N ALA A 147 5.56 -17.73 15.13
CA ALA A 147 6.09 -19.07 15.03
C ALA A 147 5.03 -20.06 14.49
N LEU A 148 5.50 -21.15 13.89
CA LEU A 148 4.67 -22.31 13.61
C LEU A 148 4.79 -23.24 14.81
N GLU A 149 3.68 -23.45 15.51
CA GLU A 149 3.64 -24.18 16.78
C GLU A 149 3.00 -25.56 16.61
N THR A 150 2.09 -25.70 15.65
CA THR A 150 1.31 -26.91 15.42
C THR A 150 1.65 -27.57 14.06
N PRO A 151 1.40 -28.89 13.91
CA PRO A 151 1.48 -29.54 12.60
C PRO A 151 0.57 -28.89 11.55
N GLN A 152 -0.59 -28.39 11.96
CA GLN A 152 -1.53 -27.67 11.08
C GLN A 152 -0.96 -26.34 10.59
N ASP A 153 -0.17 -25.63 11.42
CA ASP A 153 0.55 -24.41 10.99
C ASP A 153 1.56 -24.74 9.89
N ARG A 154 2.21 -25.90 9.99
CA ARG A 154 3.14 -26.38 8.96
C ARG A 154 2.39 -26.73 7.66
N THR A 155 1.25 -27.41 7.76
CA THR A 155 0.39 -27.70 6.62
C THR A 155 -0.10 -26.43 5.92
N LEU A 156 -0.51 -25.41 6.67
CA LEU A 156 -0.88 -24.09 6.14
C LEU A 156 0.24 -23.49 5.28
N LEU A 157 1.47 -23.50 5.80
CA LEU A 157 2.64 -22.97 5.09
C LEU A 157 2.99 -23.80 3.85
N ASP A 158 2.95 -25.12 3.96
CA ASP A 158 3.26 -26.01 2.84
C ASP A 158 2.22 -25.88 1.72
N ASN A 159 0.93 -25.75 2.06
CA ASN A 159 -0.15 -25.46 1.10
C ASN A 159 0.07 -24.11 0.40
N TYR A 160 0.45 -23.07 1.16
CA TYR A 160 0.75 -21.76 0.60
C TYR A 160 1.95 -21.80 -0.36
N ASN A 161 3.04 -22.47 0.03
CA ASN A 161 4.23 -22.61 -0.80
C ASN A 161 3.94 -23.38 -2.09
N ALA A 162 3.13 -24.45 -2.01
CA ALA A 162 2.69 -25.21 -3.18
C ALA A 162 1.85 -24.33 -4.12
N LEU A 163 0.90 -23.56 -3.57
CA LEU A 163 0.06 -22.64 -4.34
C LEU A 163 0.89 -21.57 -5.07
N VAL A 164 1.84 -20.94 -4.38
CA VAL A 164 2.76 -19.95 -4.97
C VAL A 164 3.60 -20.59 -6.07
N LYS A 165 4.18 -21.77 -5.81
CA LYS A 165 5.01 -22.49 -6.79
C LYS A 165 4.22 -22.80 -8.06
N MET A 166 3.05 -23.43 -7.94
CA MET A 166 2.21 -23.78 -9.10
C MET A 166 1.78 -22.54 -9.89
N THR A 167 1.45 -21.44 -9.18
CA THR A 167 1.08 -20.18 -9.83
C THR A 167 2.25 -19.58 -10.61
N LEU A 168 3.46 -19.57 -10.04
CA LEU A 168 4.66 -19.06 -10.69
C LEU A 168 5.09 -19.91 -11.89
N GLU A 169 5.02 -21.24 -11.76
CA GLU A 169 5.26 -22.16 -12.87
C GLU A 169 4.30 -21.87 -14.02
N ARG A 170 3.00 -21.69 -13.73
CA ARG A 170 2.04 -21.33 -14.77
C ARG A 170 2.28 -19.96 -15.39
N ILE A 171 2.63 -18.95 -14.58
CA ILE A 171 3.01 -17.62 -15.10
C ILE A 171 4.19 -17.73 -16.06
N HIS A 172 5.17 -18.57 -15.74
CA HIS A 172 6.32 -18.80 -16.59
C HIS A 172 5.90 -19.43 -17.93
N ASP A 173 5.09 -20.49 -17.90
CA ASP A 173 4.58 -21.14 -19.12
C ASP A 173 3.75 -20.20 -20.01
N ASP A 174 2.93 -19.34 -19.38
CA ASP A 174 2.07 -18.40 -20.10
C ASP A 174 2.83 -17.22 -20.70
N MET A 175 4.10 -16.98 -20.34
CA MET A 175 4.89 -15.88 -20.91
C MET A 175 5.08 -16.01 -22.42
N GLU A 176 5.09 -17.25 -22.93
CA GLU A 176 5.24 -17.55 -24.36
C GLU A 176 3.90 -17.59 -25.10
N SER A 177 2.78 -17.60 -24.38
CA SER A 177 1.44 -17.72 -24.95
C SER A 177 0.81 -16.35 -25.23
N GLU A 178 0.60 -16.04 -26.51
CA GLU A 178 -0.20 -14.87 -26.93
C GLU A 178 -1.62 -14.95 -26.35
N GLY A 179 -2.04 -13.92 -25.60
CA GLY A 179 -3.34 -13.83 -24.95
C GLY A 179 -3.36 -14.20 -23.45
N ARG A 180 -2.51 -15.13 -23.01
CA ARG A 180 -2.39 -15.55 -21.59
C ARG A 180 -1.29 -14.82 -20.83
N ARG A 181 -0.30 -14.27 -21.53
CA ARG A 181 0.76 -13.47 -20.94
C ARG A 181 0.20 -12.37 -20.03
N GLY A 182 0.69 -12.34 -18.78
CA GLY A 182 0.28 -11.37 -17.76
C GLY A 182 -1.13 -11.55 -17.20
N ALA A 183 -1.90 -12.56 -17.64
CA ALA A 183 -3.28 -12.76 -17.19
C ALA A 183 -3.39 -13.07 -15.69
N LEU A 184 -2.36 -13.71 -15.12
CA LEU A 184 -2.33 -14.13 -13.72
C LEU A 184 -1.69 -13.10 -12.77
N TRP A 185 -1.27 -11.93 -13.27
CA TRP A 185 -0.62 -10.91 -12.41
C TRP A 185 -1.52 -10.46 -11.25
N GLY A 186 -2.80 -10.22 -11.53
CA GLY A 186 -3.77 -9.87 -10.50
C GLY A 186 -3.91 -10.96 -9.44
N ALA A 187 -4.07 -12.21 -9.86
CA ALA A 187 -4.18 -13.34 -8.93
C ALA A 187 -2.90 -13.53 -8.10
N PHE A 188 -1.73 -13.37 -8.71
CA PHE A 188 -0.44 -13.43 -8.03
C PHE A 188 -0.32 -12.38 -6.92
N THR A 189 -0.75 -11.14 -7.17
CA THR A 189 -0.72 -10.08 -6.12
C THR A 189 -1.62 -10.40 -4.93
N GLN A 190 -2.69 -11.17 -5.12
CA GLN A 190 -3.61 -11.57 -4.06
C GLN A 190 -3.11 -12.74 -3.22
N LEU A 191 -2.11 -13.51 -3.69
CA LEU A 191 -1.57 -14.65 -2.96
C LEU A 191 -1.05 -14.28 -1.57
N VAL A 192 -0.59 -13.04 -1.39
CA VAL A 192 -0.14 -12.51 -0.09
C VAL A 192 -1.18 -12.68 1.02
N PHE A 193 -2.47 -12.71 0.66
CA PHE A 193 -3.59 -12.84 1.60
C PHE A 193 -4.19 -14.26 1.60
N ALA A 194 -3.77 -15.12 0.68
CA ALA A 194 -4.34 -16.45 0.50
C ALA A 194 -4.36 -17.33 1.77
N PRO A 195 -3.31 -17.34 2.63
CA PRO A 195 -3.33 -18.16 3.84
C PRO A 195 -4.50 -17.86 4.78
N GLU A 196 -5.01 -16.62 4.76
CA GLU A 196 -6.14 -16.18 5.59
C GLU A 196 -7.50 -16.64 5.05
N LEU A 197 -7.51 -17.13 3.81
CA LEU A 197 -8.68 -17.63 3.09
C LEU A 197 -8.72 -19.15 3.03
N PHE A 198 -7.74 -19.85 3.59
CA PHE A 198 -7.70 -21.32 3.60
C PHE A 198 -8.64 -21.93 4.64
N ALA A 199 -9.52 -21.19 5.30
CA ALA A 199 -10.48 -21.78 6.23
C ALA A 199 -11.67 -22.41 5.46
N GLU A 200 -12.20 -23.53 5.93
CA GLU A 200 -13.43 -24.16 5.39
C GLU A 200 -14.61 -23.18 5.29
N ASP A 201 -14.74 -22.26 6.25
CA ASP A 201 -15.75 -21.19 6.25
C ASP A 201 -15.63 -20.24 5.04
N CYS A 202 -14.43 -20.16 4.43
CA CYS A 202 -14.13 -19.36 3.24
C CYS A 202 -14.19 -20.18 1.94
N GLY A 203 -14.28 -21.51 2.04
CA GLY A 203 -14.17 -22.45 0.91
C GLY A 203 -12.73 -22.70 0.45
N PRO A 204 -12.52 -23.58 -0.54
CA PRO A 204 -11.20 -23.82 -1.11
C PRO A 204 -10.69 -22.57 -1.82
N TYR A 205 -9.43 -22.22 -1.61
CA TYR A 205 -8.82 -21.08 -2.29
C TYR A 205 -8.29 -21.51 -3.66
N GLN A 206 -8.85 -20.93 -4.71
CA GLN A 206 -8.52 -21.24 -6.09
C GLN A 206 -7.92 -20.02 -6.79
N VAL A 207 -6.76 -20.22 -7.40
CA VAL A 207 -6.17 -19.28 -8.36
C VAL A 207 -6.76 -19.60 -9.72
N LYS A 208 -7.45 -18.63 -10.32
CA LYS A 208 -8.12 -18.77 -11.62
C LYS A 208 -7.59 -17.75 -12.61
N TYR A 209 -7.71 -18.07 -13.89
CA TYR A 209 -7.59 -17.07 -14.94
C TYR A 209 -8.72 -16.03 -14.88
N PRO A 210 -8.56 -14.84 -15.48
CA PRO A 210 -9.64 -13.86 -15.59
C PRO A 210 -10.78 -14.38 -16.49
N PRO A 211 -11.99 -13.77 -16.43
CA PRO A 211 -13.16 -14.20 -17.20
C PRO A 211 -12.94 -14.32 -18.71
N ARG A 212 -12.05 -13.51 -19.28
CA ARG A 212 -11.65 -13.58 -20.71
C ARG A 212 -10.97 -14.91 -21.11
N LEU A 213 -10.59 -15.73 -20.15
CA LEU A 213 -9.95 -17.05 -20.30
C LEU A 213 -10.74 -18.11 -19.52
N GLU A 214 -12.07 -17.95 -19.47
CA GLU A 214 -13.02 -18.94 -18.95
C GLU A 214 -12.84 -19.32 -17.48
N GLU A 215 -12.12 -18.50 -16.70
CA GLU A 215 -11.88 -18.73 -15.26
C GLU A 215 -11.31 -20.11 -14.92
N ALA A 216 -10.54 -20.71 -15.84
CA ALA A 216 -9.93 -22.00 -15.61
C ALA A 216 -9.00 -21.98 -14.37
N ILE A 217 -9.09 -23.03 -13.57
CA ILE A 217 -8.31 -23.18 -12.32
C ILE A 217 -6.85 -23.47 -12.68
N VAL A 218 -5.95 -22.66 -12.10
CA VAL A 218 -4.50 -22.79 -12.26
C VAL A 218 -3.90 -23.56 -11.10
N ALA A 219 -4.29 -23.21 -9.89
CA ALA A 219 -3.82 -23.82 -8.67
C ALA A 219 -4.92 -23.75 -7.61
N GLU A 220 -4.92 -24.70 -6.69
CA GLU A 220 -5.89 -24.77 -5.60
C GLU A 220 -5.16 -25.17 -4.32
N ALA A 221 -5.50 -24.50 -3.21
CA ALA A 221 -5.08 -24.88 -1.88
C ALA A 221 -6.26 -25.48 -1.12
N PRO A 222 -6.07 -26.62 -0.43
CA PRO A 222 -7.15 -27.25 0.31
C PRO A 222 -7.56 -26.37 1.49
N ALA A 223 -8.86 -26.40 1.80
CA ALA A 223 -9.37 -25.76 3.00
C ALA A 223 -8.89 -26.53 4.26
N LEU A 224 -8.57 -25.76 5.29
CA LEU A 224 -8.23 -26.19 6.63
C LEU A 224 -9.50 -26.14 7.50
N PRO A 225 -9.58 -27.00 8.54
CA PRO A 225 -10.75 -27.09 9.40
C PRO A 225 -11.23 -25.73 9.93
N ALA A 226 -12.54 -25.52 9.99
CA ALA A 226 -13.11 -24.25 10.45
C ALA A 226 -12.72 -23.88 11.90
N ASP A 227 -12.47 -24.89 12.75
CA ASP A 227 -12.05 -24.75 14.16
C ASP A 227 -10.54 -24.50 14.32
N TYR A 228 -9.75 -24.69 13.26
CA TYR A 228 -8.34 -24.35 13.28
C TYR A 228 -8.15 -22.83 13.21
N HIS A 229 -7.42 -22.29 14.19
CA HIS A 229 -6.99 -20.89 14.21
C HIS A 229 -5.57 -20.78 13.66
N THR A 230 -5.39 -19.98 12.61
CA THR A 230 -4.05 -19.71 12.07
C THR A 230 -3.16 -19.00 13.10
N PRO A 231 -1.82 -19.04 12.99
CA PRO A 231 -0.94 -18.31 13.90
C PRO A 231 -1.27 -16.81 14.02
N LYS A 232 -1.70 -16.18 12.92
CA LYS A 232 -2.14 -14.77 12.91
C LYS A 232 -3.43 -14.56 13.68
N GLU A 233 -4.40 -15.46 13.50
CA GLU A 233 -5.67 -15.42 14.23
C GLU A 233 -5.45 -15.62 15.74
N ARG A 234 -4.63 -16.61 16.14
CA ARG A 234 -4.30 -16.84 17.57
C ARG A 234 -3.67 -15.61 18.20
N TRP A 235 -2.63 -15.07 17.57
CA TRP A 235 -1.96 -13.86 18.05
C TRP A 235 -2.90 -12.64 18.13
N LEU A 236 -3.77 -12.46 17.13
CA LEU A 236 -4.75 -11.37 17.12
C LEU A 236 -5.71 -11.50 18.31
N LEU A 237 -6.25 -12.68 18.54
CA LEU A 237 -7.21 -12.94 19.63
C LEU A 237 -6.56 -12.74 21.00
N GLU A 238 -5.35 -13.25 21.20
CA GLU A 238 -4.57 -13.05 22.43
C GLU A 238 -4.27 -11.57 22.67
N THR A 239 -3.82 -10.87 21.64
CA THR A 239 -3.50 -9.43 21.72
C THR A 239 -4.74 -8.62 22.05
N VAL A 240 -5.85 -8.81 21.31
CA VAL A 240 -7.10 -8.09 21.57
C VAL A 240 -7.62 -8.41 22.97
N THR A 241 -7.57 -9.66 23.41
CA THR A 241 -8.00 -10.04 24.77
C THR A 241 -7.19 -9.29 25.84
N SER A 242 -5.87 -9.28 25.71
CA SER A 242 -4.96 -8.58 26.64
C SER A 242 -5.22 -7.06 26.67
N GLU A 243 -5.38 -6.45 25.50
CA GLU A 243 -5.66 -5.01 25.36
C GLU A 243 -7.02 -4.63 25.96
N LEU A 244 -8.06 -5.44 25.70
CA LEU A 244 -9.38 -5.20 26.25
C LEU A 244 -9.43 -5.39 27.77
N ALA A 245 -8.66 -6.33 28.32
CA ALA A 245 -8.49 -6.50 29.76
C ALA A 245 -7.83 -5.26 30.40
N ALA A 246 -6.95 -4.57 29.66
CA ALA A 246 -6.35 -3.30 30.06
C ALA A 246 -7.22 -2.06 29.73
N HIS A 247 -8.49 -2.26 29.34
CA HIS A 247 -9.41 -1.19 28.92
C HIS A 247 -8.89 -0.34 27.74
N ARG A 248 -8.14 -0.96 26.81
CA ARG A 248 -7.60 -0.32 25.61
C ARG A 248 -8.36 -0.82 24.36
N PRO A 249 -9.28 -0.03 23.79
CA PRO A 249 -9.96 -0.39 22.55
C PRO A 249 -8.98 -0.52 21.38
N CYS A 250 -9.24 -1.49 20.50
CA CYS A 250 -8.37 -1.83 19.37
C CYS A 250 -8.99 -1.44 18.02
N ILE A 251 -8.15 -1.00 17.09
CA ILE A 251 -8.50 -0.87 15.68
C ILE A 251 -7.70 -1.91 14.88
N VAL A 252 -8.38 -2.68 14.04
CA VAL A 252 -7.80 -3.77 13.25
C VAL A 252 -7.87 -3.38 11.77
N PHE A 253 -6.69 -3.29 11.15
CA PHE A 253 -6.53 -2.95 9.75
C PHE A 253 -6.44 -4.20 8.88
N VAL A 254 -7.35 -4.27 7.92
CA VAL A 254 -7.42 -5.30 6.87
C VAL A 254 -7.39 -4.63 5.50
N GLN A 255 -6.81 -5.27 4.48
CA GLN A 255 -6.78 -4.88 3.07
C GLN A 255 -7.85 -5.59 2.24
N CYS A 256 -8.11 -6.87 2.54
CA CYS A 256 -9.05 -7.73 1.82
C CYS A 256 -10.50 -7.53 2.25
N SER A 257 -10.94 -6.28 2.44
CA SER A 257 -12.30 -5.98 2.89
C SER A 257 -13.39 -6.34 1.86
N GLY A 258 -13.01 -6.76 0.65
CA GLY A 258 -13.92 -7.23 -0.39
C GLY A 258 -14.30 -8.71 -0.29
N HIS A 259 -13.59 -9.51 0.51
CA HIS A 259 -13.90 -10.93 0.72
C HIS A 259 -14.84 -11.09 1.91
N GLY A 260 -16.15 -11.13 1.65
CA GLY A 260 -17.18 -11.20 2.69
C GLY A 260 -16.98 -12.34 3.69
N LEU A 261 -16.67 -13.55 3.20
CA LEU A 261 -16.46 -14.73 4.06
C LEU A 261 -15.29 -14.57 5.04
N PHE A 262 -14.21 -13.92 4.60
CA PHE A 262 -13.07 -13.61 5.46
C PHE A 262 -13.45 -12.61 6.55
N LEU A 263 -14.15 -11.53 6.19
CA LEU A 263 -14.62 -10.55 7.17
C LEU A 263 -15.62 -11.15 8.16
N ASP A 264 -16.52 -12.01 7.69
CA ASP A 264 -17.49 -12.71 8.53
C ASP A 264 -16.78 -13.64 9.52
N ARG A 265 -15.75 -14.38 9.06
CA ARG A 265 -14.90 -15.19 9.94
C ARG A 265 -14.15 -14.32 10.94
N LEU A 266 -13.44 -13.29 10.49
CA LEU A 266 -12.65 -12.42 11.35
C LEU A 266 -13.53 -11.71 12.40
N THR A 267 -14.72 -11.28 12.01
CA THR A 267 -15.70 -10.67 12.93
C THR A 267 -16.18 -11.69 13.96
N ARG A 268 -16.55 -12.91 13.56
CA ARG A 268 -16.93 -13.99 14.49
C ARG A 268 -15.81 -14.32 15.48
N LEU A 269 -14.57 -14.41 15.01
CA LEU A 269 -13.41 -14.67 15.86
C LEU A 269 -13.22 -13.54 16.87
N LEU A 270 -13.24 -12.28 16.44
CA LEU A 270 -13.09 -11.15 17.35
C LEU A 270 -14.27 -10.99 18.31
N ASP A 271 -15.50 -11.30 17.88
CA ASP A 271 -16.68 -11.28 18.77
C ASP A 271 -16.57 -12.34 19.87
N SER A 272 -15.85 -13.45 19.65
CA SER A 272 -15.63 -14.46 20.70
C SER A 272 -14.83 -13.92 21.89
N VAL A 273 -13.92 -12.96 21.67
CA VAL A 273 -13.12 -12.31 22.72
C VAL A 273 -13.65 -10.93 23.11
N ALA A 274 -14.50 -10.34 22.28
CA ALA A 274 -15.14 -9.06 22.51
C ALA A 274 -16.65 -9.10 22.21
N PRO A 275 -17.46 -9.81 23.02
CA PRO A 275 -18.89 -10.00 22.75
C PRO A 275 -19.63 -8.66 22.58
N ASP A 276 -20.40 -8.55 21.49
CA ASP A 276 -21.09 -7.32 21.06
C ASP A 276 -20.18 -6.08 20.92
N GLY A 277 -18.86 -6.29 20.89
CA GLY A 277 -17.85 -5.24 20.94
C GLY A 277 -17.22 -4.92 19.60
N VAL A 278 -17.45 -5.75 18.58
CA VAL A 278 -16.86 -5.61 17.25
C VAL A 278 -17.78 -4.85 16.31
N VAL A 279 -17.19 -4.05 15.43
CA VAL A 279 -17.89 -3.37 14.34
C VAL A 279 -16.97 -3.23 13.13
N PHE A 280 -17.52 -3.45 11.94
CA PHE A 280 -16.80 -3.30 10.68
C PHE A 280 -17.29 -2.05 9.93
N LEU A 281 -16.36 -1.20 9.50
CA LEU A 281 -16.67 -0.06 8.63
C LEU A 281 -16.52 -0.47 7.16
N ASP A 282 -17.65 -0.70 6.51
CA ASP A 282 -17.71 -0.96 5.07
C ASP A 282 -17.61 0.35 4.27
N ALA A 283 -16.45 0.56 3.66
CA ALA A 283 -16.15 1.75 2.87
C ALA A 283 -16.97 1.87 1.58
N THR A 284 -17.57 0.77 1.10
CA THR A 284 -18.44 0.75 -0.10
C THR A 284 -19.86 1.22 0.21
N ARG A 285 -20.30 1.04 1.46
CA ARG A 285 -21.63 1.45 1.93
C ARG A 285 -21.59 2.81 2.64
N VAL A 286 -20.46 3.17 3.22
CA VAL A 286 -20.29 4.42 3.98
C VAL A 286 -19.41 5.41 3.23
N ASP A 287 -20.07 6.40 2.62
CA ASP A 287 -19.43 7.53 1.95
C ASP A 287 -18.40 8.23 2.85
N ALA A 288 -17.27 8.64 2.27
CA ALA A 288 -16.18 9.31 2.98
C ALA A 288 -16.65 10.49 3.84
N LYS A 289 -17.57 11.33 3.33
CA LYS A 289 -18.13 12.49 4.06
C LYS A 289 -18.93 12.11 5.30
N ARG A 290 -19.48 10.90 5.34
CA ARG A 290 -20.35 10.40 6.43
C ARG A 290 -19.58 9.53 7.43
N ARG A 291 -18.35 9.09 7.12
CA ARG A 291 -17.56 8.18 7.96
C ARG A 291 -17.37 8.68 9.39
N LYS A 292 -17.08 9.98 9.59
CA LYS A 292 -16.98 10.57 10.93
C LYS A 292 -18.26 10.34 11.74
N GLN A 293 -19.40 10.80 11.21
CA GLN A 293 -20.70 10.66 11.87
C GLN A 293 -21.10 9.19 12.06
N TRP A 294 -20.74 8.33 11.12
CA TRP A 294 -21.00 6.90 11.21
C TRP A 294 -20.22 6.26 12.37
N ILE A 295 -18.92 6.57 12.51
CA ILE A 295 -18.08 6.11 13.61
C ILE A 295 -18.61 6.68 14.95
N ASP A 296 -18.98 7.95 15.00
CA ASP A 296 -19.51 8.56 16.22
C ASP A 296 -20.76 7.81 16.73
N ARG A 297 -21.64 7.37 15.82
CA ARG A 297 -22.86 6.63 16.17
C ARG A 297 -22.60 5.15 16.48
N HIS A 298 -21.94 4.43 15.58
CA HIS A 298 -21.85 2.97 15.63
C HIS A 298 -20.67 2.46 16.44
N VAL A 299 -19.68 3.32 16.73
CA VAL A 299 -18.48 2.98 17.49
C VAL A 299 -18.49 3.71 18.83
N VAL A 300 -18.51 5.05 18.80
CA VAL A 300 -18.32 5.85 20.02
C VAL A 300 -19.56 5.82 20.91
N ALA A 301 -20.74 6.17 20.40
CA ALA A 301 -21.97 6.15 21.17
C ALA A 301 -22.37 4.74 21.60
N ALA A 302 -22.19 3.75 20.71
CA ALA A 302 -22.43 2.33 21.00
C ALA A 302 -21.32 1.67 21.86
N GLN A 303 -20.29 2.42 22.25
CA GLN A 303 -19.16 1.95 23.08
C GLN A 303 -18.48 0.68 22.56
N LYS A 304 -18.41 0.51 21.23
CA LYS A 304 -17.69 -0.60 20.61
C LYS A 304 -16.20 -0.53 20.97
N LYS A 305 -15.61 -1.71 21.14
CA LYS A 305 -14.26 -1.91 21.64
C LYS A 305 -13.27 -2.26 20.53
N VAL A 306 -13.77 -2.85 19.45
CA VAL A 306 -12.95 -3.28 18.29
C VAL A 306 -13.56 -2.73 17.01
N LEU A 307 -12.77 -2.00 16.23
CA LEU A 307 -13.15 -1.54 14.89
C LEU A 307 -12.30 -2.23 13.83
N ILE A 308 -12.95 -2.97 12.93
CA ILE A 308 -12.31 -3.52 11.73
C ILE A 308 -12.49 -2.51 10.60
N VAL A 309 -11.42 -2.13 9.91
CA VAL A 309 -11.51 -1.14 8.82
C VAL A 309 -10.38 -1.25 7.80
N GLN A 310 -10.68 -0.89 6.56
CA GLN A 310 -9.68 -0.68 5.52
C GLN A 310 -8.88 0.61 5.80
N PRO A 311 -7.52 0.59 5.84
CA PRO A 311 -6.70 1.78 6.08
C PRO A 311 -7.06 2.98 5.18
N LYS A 312 -7.24 2.74 3.87
CA LYS A 312 -7.66 3.76 2.90
C LYS A 312 -9.01 4.40 3.23
N ALA A 313 -9.90 3.71 3.95
CA ALA A 313 -11.20 4.25 4.33
C ALA A 313 -11.08 5.37 5.38
N ILE A 314 -9.97 5.44 6.11
CA ILE A 314 -9.78 6.36 7.23
C ILE A 314 -8.55 7.26 7.07
N GLN A 315 -7.99 7.33 5.87
CA GLN A 315 -6.73 8.03 5.58
C GLN A 315 -6.78 9.54 5.88
N THR A 316 -7.98 10.14 5.98
CA THR A 316 -8.17 11.59 6.12
C THR A 316 -8.77 11.99 7.47
N GLY A 317 -7.91 12.44 8.39
CA GLY A 317 -8.26 13.37 9.50
C GLY A 317 -9.44 12.97 10.41
N LEU A 318 -9.71 11.67 10.60
CA LEU A 318 -10.78 11.21 11.48
C LEU A 318 -10.35 11.27 12.95
N ASN A 319 -10.49 12.44 13.56
CA ASN A 319 -10.09 12.70 14.95
C ASN A 319 -10.81 11.81 15.98
N ASN A 320 -11.97 11.23 15.65
CA ASN A 320 -12.69 10.35 16.55
C ASN A 320 -12.03 8.97 16.73
N LEU A 321 -10.99 8.67 15.95
CA LEU A 321 -10.20 7.44 16.10
C LEU A 321 -9.24 7.47 17.31
N VAL A 322 -9.03 8.63 17.95
CA VAL A 322 -8.20 8.77 19.19
C VAL A 322 -8.71 7.93 20.37
N ARG A 323 -9.94 7.39 20.25
CA ARG A 323 -10.53 6.42 21.17
C ARG A 323 -9.74 5.12 21.21
N PHE A 324 -9.22 4.66 20.07
CA PHE A 324 -8.45 3.43 19.98
C PHE A 324 -7.03 3.66 20.48
N LYS A 325 -6.58 2.80 21.39
CA LYS A 325 -5.24 2.89 22.00
C LYS A 325 -4.25 1.96 21.33
N THR A 326 -4.75 0.94 20.62
CA THR A 326 -3.93 -0.06 19.96
C THR A 326 -4.38 -0.22 18.52
N ALA A 327 -3.44 -0.08 17.59
CA ALA A 327 -3.65 -0.25 16.17
C ALA A 327 -2.94 -1.51 15.69
N ILE A 328 -3.72 -2.46 15.17
CA ILE A 328 -3.24 -3.77 14.75
C ILE A 328 -3.30 -3.84 13.22
N TRP A 329 -2.13 -3.92 12.60
CA TRP A 329 -2.00 -4.18 11.17
C TRP A 329 -2.06 -5.69 10.93
N TYR A 330 -3.28 -6.22 10.76
CA TYR A 330 -3.47 -7.65 10.56
C TYR A 330 -2.96 -8.09 9.18
N GLN A 331 -3.24 -7.28 8.16
CA GLN A 331 -2.70 -7.45 6.81
C GLN A 331 -1.67 -6.37 6.51
N ILE A 332 -0.82 -6.64 5.50
CA ILE A 332 0.28 -5.77 5.13
C ILE A 332 -0.26 -4.35 4.84
N PRO A 333 0.38 -3.29 5.38
CA PRO A 333 0.02 -1.92 5.05
C PRO A 333 0.15 -1.68 3.54
N ASP A 334 -0.71 -0.82 3.01
CA ASP A 334 -0.67 -0.48 1.58
C ASP A 334 0.68 0.17 1.23
N TYR A 335 1.31 -0.29 0.15
CA TYR A 335 2.56 0.29 -0.33
C TYR A 335 2.21 1.53 -1.16
N ASN A 336 2.36 2.71 -0.56
CA ASN A 336 2.41 3.98 -1.30
C ASN A 336 3.84 4.34 -1.68
#